data_AF-A0A972NFG7-F1
#
_entry.id   AF-A0A972NFG7-F1
#
_cell.length_a   1.000
_cell.length_b   1.000
_cell.length_c   1.000
_cell.angle_alpha   90.00
_cell.angle_beta   90.00
_cell.angle_gamma   90.00
#
_symmetry.space_group_name_H-M   'P 1'
#
loop_
_entity.id
_entity.type
_entity.pdbx_description
1 polymer ?
#
loop_
_entity_poly.entity_id
_entity_poly.type
_entity_poly.pdbx_seq_one_letter_code
_entity_poly.pdbx_strand_id
1 'polypeptide(L)'
;MRVYYCNAPTAYSDRLQPMSRVKVVNPKTGRSLTVGVRYRKGVKGLCLPRRYRRILGPPFVGKVFVLRCGDNDVRSCPKRFRGYASWYGKEFAGRRTASGVRFNPYGLYAAHRYLPFGTLLEVKNLKNGRKVVVEVVDRGPFVKNRHLDLSYGAAKKLKMIRDGVIPFEARVLRCGR
;
A
#
# COMPACT_ATOMS: atom_id res chain seq x y z
N MET A 1 2.58 -6.27 19.91
CA MET A 1 1.56 -5.20 19.74
C MET A 1 0.30 -5.57 20.52
N ARG A 2 -0.39 -4.63 21.17
CA ARG A 2 -1.68 -4.90 21.85
C ARG A 2 -2.75 -5.27 20.82
N VAL A 3 -3.41 -6.41 21.00
CA VAL A 3 -4.50 -6.92 20.17
C VAL A 3 -5.77 -6.96 21.00
N TYR A 4 -6.83 -6.33 20.50
CA TYR A 4 -8.12 -6.25 21.17
C TYR A 4 -9.26 -6.24 20.16
N TYR A 5 -10.51 -6.20 20.63
CA TYR A 5 -11.68 -6.34 19.77
C TYR A 5 -12.55 -5.08 19.76
N CYS A 6 -13.03 -4.68 18.58
CA CYS A 6 -13.96 -3.56 18.39
C CYS A 6 -15.24 -3.99 17.68
N ASN A 7 -16.29 -3.20 17.88
CA ASN A 7 -17.47 -3.22 17.03
C ASN A 7 -17.16 -2.56 15.69
N ALA A 8 -16.56 -3.33 14.78
CA ALA A 8 -16.11 -2.87 13.48
C ALA A 8 -16.18 -4.01 12.45
N PRO A 9 -16.48 -3.72 11.18
CA PRO A 9 -16.56 -4.74 10.14
C PRO A 9 -15.18 -5.29 9.73
N THR A 10 -14.12 -4.49 9.94
CA THR A 10 -12.74 -4.80 9.55
C THR A 10 -11.74 -4.46 10.67
N ALA A 11 -10.49 -4.89 10.51
CA ALA A 11 -9.42 -4.60 11.46
C ALA A 11 -8.84 -3.20 11.24
N TYR A 12 -8.47 -2.55 12.34
CA TYR A 12 -7.91 -1.21 12.35
C TYR A 12 -6.62 -1.12 13.17
N SER A 13 -5.72 -0.22 12.78
CA SER A 13 -4.54 0.14 13.54
C SER A 13 -4.10 1.56 13.19
N ASP A 14 -3.49 2.27 14.14
CA ASP A 14 -2.76 3.50 13.86
C ASP A 14 -1.27 3.28 13.56
N ARG A 15 -0.78 2.04 13.71
CA ARG A 15 0.64 1.67 13.51
C ARG A 15 0.91 0.93 12.20
N LEU A 16 -0.14 0.51 11.50
CA LEU A 16 -0.03 -0.27 10.27
C LEU A 16 -0.50 0.56 9.09
N GLN A 17 0.21 0.45 7.96
CA GLN A 17 -0.17 1.14 6.75
C GLN A 17 -1.56 0.66 6.28
N PRO A 18 -2.38 1.54 5.68
CA PRO A 18 -3.65 1.15 5.06
C PRO A 18 -3.43 0.00 4.07
N MET A 19 -4.34 -0.97 4.08
CA MET A 19 -4.34 -2.15 3.21
C MET A 19 -3.23 -3.17 3.50
N SER A 20 -2.52 -3.03 4.62
CA SER A 20 -1.61 -4.08 5.10
C SER A 20 -2.39 -5.34 5.41
N ARG A 21 -1.86 -6.52 5.08
CA ARG A 21 -2.38 -7.80 5.56
C ARG A 21 -1.38 -8.40 6.53
N VAL A 22 -1.86 -8.73 7.73
CA VAL A 22 -1.02 -9.12 8.85
C VAL A 22 -1.44 -10.47 9.40
N LYS A 23 -0.46 -11.29 9.81
CA LYS A 23 -0.67 -12.49 10.62
C LYS A 23 -0.54 -12.11 12.07
N VAL A 24 -1.62 -12.28 12.80
CA VAL A 24 -1.68 -12.08 14.25
C VAL A 24 -1.51 -13.43 14.89
N VAL A 25 -0.56 -13.56 15.81
CA VAL A 25 -0.32 -14.78 16.59
C VAL A 25 -0.51 -14.46 18.06
N ASN A 26 -1.40 -15.21 18.73
CA ASN A 26 -1.50 -15.21 20.18
C ASN A 26 -0.38 -16.09 20.75
N PRO A 27 0.64 -15.52 21.40
CA PRO A 27 1.78 -16.28 21.90
C PRO A 27 1.39 -17.26 23.02
N LYS A 28 0.29 -17.03 23.73
CA LYS A 28 -0.16 -17.90 24.83
C LYS A 28 -0.81 -19.19 24.33
N THR A 29 -1.50 -19.14 23.19
CA THR A 29 -2.29 -20.26 22.68
C THR A 29 -1.76 -20.84 21.37
N GLY A 30 -0.76 -20.19 20.75
CA GLY A 30 -0.27 -20.52 19.42
C GLY A 30 -1.25 -20.19 18.28
N ARG A 31 -2.52 -19.88 18.58
CA ARG A 31 -3.55 -19.60 17.58
C ARG A 31 -3.20 -18.35 16.78
N SER A 32 -3.52 -18.39 15.48
CA SER A 32 -3.23 -17.28 14.58
C SER A 32 -4.35 -17.02 13.59
N LEU A 33 -4.39 -15.80 13.06
CA LEU A 33 -5.24 -15.45 11.93
C LEU A 33 -4.54 -14.44 11.04
N THR A 34 -4.95 -14.39 9.77
CA THR A 34 -4.49 -13.39 8.82
C THR A 34 -5.64 -12.44 8.48
N VAL A 35 -5.42 -11.13 8.58
CA VAL A 35 -6.45 -10.12 8.37
C VAL A 35 -5.90 -8.89 7.64
N GLY A 36 -6.73 -8.27 6.80
CA GLY A 36 -6.46 -6.96 6.22
C GLY A 36 -6.73 -5.85 7.24
N VAL A 37 -5.82 -4.89 7.32
CA VAL A 37 -5.85 -3.79 8.29
C VAL A 37 -6.03 -2.48 7.55
N ARG A 38 -7.01 -1.69 8.01
CA ARG A 38 -7.17 -0.30 7.60
C ARG A 38 -6.51 0.62 8.63
N TYR A 39 -5.99 1.73 8.15
CA TYR A 39 -5.51 2.77 9.05
C TYR A 39 -6.68 3.47 9.71
N ARG A 40 -6.61 3.71 11.02
CA ARG A 40 -7.55 4.58 11.74
C ARG A 40 -6.83 5.26 12.89
N LYS A 41 -6.78 6.60 12.85
CA LYS A 41 -6.17 7.43 13.89
C LYS A 41 -6.79 7.13 15.26
N GLY A 42 -5.96 7.01 16.30
CA GLY A 42 -6.38 6.78 17.69
C GLY A 42 -6.57 5.32 18.10
N VAL A 43 -6.44 4.37 17.16
CA VAL A 43 -6.54 2.92 17.45
C VAL A 43 -5.19 2.41 17.96
N LYS A 44 -4.97 2.52 19.28
CA LYS A 44 -3.72 2.13 19.95
C LYS A 44 -3.45 0.61 19.92
N GLY A 45 -2.81 0.14 18.85
CA GLY A 45 -2.49 -1.28 18.64
C GLY A 45 -3.23 -1.86 17.43
N LEU A 46 -3.76 -3.08 17.55
CA LEU A 46 -4.56 -3.72 16.51
C LEU A 46 -5.93 -4.07 17.05
N CYS A 47 -6.93 -3.40 16.50
CA CYS A 47 -8.31 -3.68 16.78
C CYS A 47 -8.88 -4.65 15.74
N LEU A 48 -9.40 -5.78 16.22
CA LEU A 48 -9.98 -6.83 15.39
C LEU A 48 -11.52 -6.83 15.53
N PRO A 49 -12.27 -7.16 14.46
CA PRO A 49 -13.69 -7.47 14.57
C PRO A 49 -13.98 -8.50 15.67
N ARG A 50 -15.03 -8.27 16.47
CA ARG A 50 -15.43 -9.17 17.59
C ARG A 50 -15.54 -10.64 17.19
N ARG A 51 -15.95 -10.94 15.96
CA ARG A 51 -16.01 -12.31 15.41
C ARG A 51 -14.70 -13.10 15.48
N TYR A 52 -13.55 -12.44 15.61
CA TYR A 52 -12.25 -13.11 15.74
C TYR A 52 -11.89 -13.49 17.18
N ARG A 53 -12.64 -13.03 18.18
CA ARG A 53 -12.44 -13.41 19.59
C ARG A 53 -12.58 -14.91 19.81
N ARG A 54 -13.50 -15.56 19.09
CA ARG A 54 -13.68 -17.02 19.12
C ARG A 54 -12.43 -17.80 18.65
N ILE A 55 -11.58 -17.17 17.84
CA ILE A 55 -10.37 -17.78 17.30
C ILE A 55 -9.18 -17.47 18.21
N LEU A 56 -8.97 -16.21 18.57
CA LEU A 56 -7.74 -15.78 19.27
C LEU A 56 -7.87 -15.69 20.79
N GLY A 57 -9.08 -15.81 21.35
CA GLY A 57 -9.33 -15.70 22.79
C GLY A 57 -9.50 -14.26 23.29
N PRO A 58 -9.39 -13.99 24.61
CA PRO A 58 -9.49 -12.63 25.17
C PRO A 58 -8.36 -11.71 24.66
N PRO A 59 -8.45 -10.38 24.85
CA PRO A 59 -7.39 -9.44 24.46
C PRO A 59 -6.00 -9.83 24.99
N PHE A 60 -4.96 -9.57 24.19
CA PHE A 60 -3.61 -10.05 24.48
C PHE A 60 -2.54 -9.15 23.84
N VAL A 61 -1.29 -9.31 24.27
CA VAL A 61 -0.14 -8.75 23.54
C VAL A 61 0.31 -9.78 22.51
N GLY A 62 0.03 -9.50 21.24
CA GLY A 62 0.29 -10.42 20.13
C GLY A 62 1.58 -10.13 19.39
N LYS A 63 2.15 -11.19 18.79
CA LYS A 63 3.11 -11.05 17.70
C LYS A 63 2.33 -10.77 16.42
N VAL A 64 2.63 -9.65 15.76
CA VAL A 64 1.95 -9.27 14.51
C VAL A 64 3.00 -9.16 13.42
N PHE A 65 2.90 -10.09 12.48
CA PHE A 65 3.76 -10.15 11.33
C PHE A 65 3.04 -9.46 10.17
N VAL A 66 3.63 -8.40 9.63
CA VAL A 66 3.17 -7.84 8.36
C VAL A 66 3.54 -8.85 7.29
N LEU A 67 2.55 -9.60 6.82
CA LEU A 67 2.74 -10.56 5.73
C LEU A 67 2.77 -9.86 4.38
N ARG A 68 2.05 -8.75 4.32
CA ARG A 68 1.80 -8.01 3.10
C ARG A 68 1.72 -6.54 3.50
N CYS A 69 2.73 -5.78 3.10
CA CYS A 69 2.44 -4.55 2.37
C CYS A 69 2.09 -5.00 0.94
N GLY A 70 1.01 -5.79 0.87
CA GLY A 70 0.45 -6.38 -0.32
C GLY A 70 1.28 -7.31 -1.23
N ASP A 71 0.58 -8.19 -1.94
CA ASP A 71 0.93 -9.53 -2.47
C ASP A 71 2.39 -10.06 -2.56
N ASN A 72 2.49 -11.39 -2.31
CA ASN A 72 3.66 -12.30 -2.35
C ASN A 72 4.85 -11.97 -1.44
N ASP A 73 4.74 -12.27 -0.14
CA ASP A 73 5.86 -12.42 0.83
C ASP A 73 6.91 -11.29 0.89
N VAL A 74 6.52 -10.10 0.47
CA VAL A 74 7.33 -8.88 0.53
C VAL A 74 7.26 -8.32 1.96
N ARG A 75 8.13 -8.85 2.83
CA ARG A 75 8.78 -8.01 3.86
C ARG A 75 9.81 -7.06 3.24
N SER A 76 10.16 -7.27 1.97
CA SER A 76 11.17 -6.58 1.17
C SER A 76 10.62 -6.23 -0.21
N CYS A 77 10.76 -4.99 -0.65
CA CYS A 77 10.33 -4.60 -1.99
C CYS A 77 11.07 -5.43 -3.06
N PRO A 78 10.38 -5.90 -4.12
CA PRO A 78 11.04 -6.61 -5.20
C PRO A 78 12.08 -5.71 -5.86
N LYS A 79 13.23 -6.25 -6.29
CA LYS A 79 14.25 -5.44 -6.99
C LYS A 79 13.68 -4.80 -8.26
N ARG A 80 12.86 -5.56 -9.01
CA ARG A 80 12.17 -5.12 -10.23
C ARG A 80 10.79 -5.76 -10.35
N PHE A 81 9.87 -5.10 -11.03
CA PHE A 81 8.59 -5.67 -11.43
C PHE A 81 8.06 -5.01 -12.70
N ARG A 82 7.13 -5.68 -13.37
CA ARG A 82 6.50 -5.21 -14.62
C ARG A 82 4.99 -5.22 -14.48
N GLY A 83 4.32 -4.47 -15.35
CA GLY A 83 2.87 -4.45 -15.43
C GLY A 83 2.37 -3.29 -16.26
N TYR A 84 1.14 -2.88 -15.98
CA TYR A 84 0.51 -1.72 -16.60
C TYR A 84 0.38 -0.56 -15.61
N ALA A 85 0.76 0.62 -16.06
CA ALA A 85 0.61 1.86 -15.33
C ALA A 85 -0.46 2.73 -15.99
N SER A 86 -1.32 3.36 -15.20
CA SER A 86 -2.12 4.50 -15.66
C SER A 86 -1.68 5.77 -14.93
N TRP A 87 -2.48 6.83 -15.02
CA TRP A 87 -2.23 8.07 -14.30
C TRP A 87 -3.52 8.69 -13.75
N TYR A 88 -3.37 9.52 -12.71
CA TYR A 88 -4.43 10.28 -12.07
C TYR A 88 -4.03 11.75 -11.91
N GLY A 89 -5.01 12.64 -11.95
CA GLY A 89 -4.81 14.03 -12.31
C GLY A 89 -5.36 15.05 -11.30
N LYS A 90 -5.68 16.23 -11.84
CA LYS A 90 -6.06 17.43 -11.08
C LYS A 90 -7.32 17.24 -10.23
N GLU A 91 -8.18 16.30 -10.59
CA GLU A 91 -9.40 15.96 -9.85
C GLU A 91 -9.13 15.50 -8.40
N PHE A 92 -7.90 15.08 -8.10
CA PHE A 92 -7.45 14.73 -6.74
C PHE A 92 -6.56 15.79 -6.09
N ALA A 93 -6.30 16.93 -6.74
CA ALA A 93 -5.37 17.94 -6.22
C ALA A 93 -5.73 18.40 -4.80
N GLY A 94 -4.73 18.47 -3.92
CA GLY A 94 -4.88 18.92 -2.54
C GLY A 94 -5.51 17.91 -1.57
N ARG A 95 -6.10 16.82 -2.07
CA ARG A 95 -6.64 15.72 -1.25
C ARG A 95 -5.52 14.98 -0.52
N ARG A 96 -5.84 14.39 0.64
CA ARG A 96 -4.89 13.54 1.36
C ARG A 96 -4.80 12.16 0.69
N THR A 97 -3.59 11.76 0.36
CA THR A 97 -3.27 10.39 -0.09
C THR A 97 -3.35 9.42 1.09
N ALA A 98 -3.30 8.11 0.81
CA ALA A 98 -3.30 7.08 1.84
C ALA A 98 -2.06 7.13 2.77
N SER A 99 -0.93 7.69 2.33
CA SER A 99 0.23 7.96 3.21
C SER A 99 0.03 9.18 4.12
N GLY A 100 -0.99 10.01 3.84
CA GLY A 100 -1.31 11.22 4.59
C GLY A 100 -0.78 12.51 3.95
N VAL A 101 0.14 12.45 2.98
CA VAL A 101 0.62 13.65 2.27
C VAL A 101 -0.47 14.22 1.36
N ARG A 102 -0.47 15.55 1.16
CA ARG A 102 -1.37 16.19 0.20
C ARG A 102 -0.91 15.91 -1.22
N PHE A 103 -1.83 15.48 -2.08
CA PHE A 103 -1.53 15.15 -3.45
C PHE A 103 -1.27 16.41 -4.29
N ASN A 104 -0.08 16.49 -4.89
CA ASN A 104 0.25 17.46 -5.93
C ASN A 104 0.27 16.72 -7.29
N PRO A 105 -0.64 17.03 -8.23
CA PRO A 105 -0.68 16.34 -9.53
C PRO A 105 0.60 16.54 -10.35
N TYR A 106 1.32 17.64 -10.15
CA TYR A 106 2.59 17.92 -10.84
C TYR A 106 3.82 17.33 -10.12
N GLY A 107 3.63 16.77 -8.92
CA GLY A 107 4.68 16.03 -8.21
C GLY A 107 5.04 14.71 -8.91
N LEU A 108 6.03 14.01 -8.40
CA LEU A 108 6.48 12.70 -8.91
C LEU A 108 6.04 11.60 -7.95
N TYR A 109 4.77 11.24 -8.05
CA TYR A 109 4.11 10.34 -7.13
C TYR A 109 3.54 9.13 -7.85
N ALA A 110 3.37 8.05 -7.08
CA ALA A 110 2.66 6.87 -7.50
C ALA A 110 1.70 6.36 -6.41
N ALA A 111 0.57 5.81 -6.87
CA ALA A 111 -0.24 4.90 -6.08
C ALA A 111 0.19 3.47 -6.39
N HIS A 112 0.43 2.69 -5.33
CA HIS A 112 0.63 1.25 -5.43
C HIS A 112 -0.16 0.56 -4.33
N ARG A 113 -0.80 -0.56 -4.68
CA ARG A 113 -1.70 -1.27 -3.75
C ARG A 113 -0.99 -1.67 -2.47
N TYR A 114 0.29 -1.95 -2.61
CA TYR A 114 0.98 -2.90 -1.78
C TYR A 114 2.30 -2.35 -1.24
N LEU A 115 3.32 -2.09 -2.07
CA LEU A 115 4.59 -1.44 -1.71
C LEU A 115 4.51 -0.45 -0.53
N PRO A 116 5.45 -0.49 0.43
CA PRO A 116 5.51 0.45 1.53
C PRO A 116 5.49 1.91 1.04
N PHE A 117 4.78 2.80 1.75
CA PHE A 117 4.88 4.22 1.45
C PHE A 117 6.31 4.74 1.63
N GLY A 118 6.70 5.70 0.81
CA GLY A 118 8.07 6.21 0.75
C GLY A 118 9.01 5.40 -0.16
N THR A 119 8.52 4.28 -0.72
CA THR A 119 9.26 3.50 -1.71
C THR A 119 9.56 4.35 -2.94
N LEU A 120 10.82 4.38 -3.36
CA LEU A 120 11.26 5.08 -4.56
C LEU A 120 11.37 4.10 -5.73
N LEU A 121 10.70 4.41 -6.83
CA LEU A 121 10.65 3.60 -8.04
C LEU A 121 11.24 4.37 -9.21
N GLU A 122 12.20 3.79 -9.92
CA GLU A 122 12.53 4.19 -11.29
C GLU A 122 11.61 3.44 -12.24
N VAL A 123 10.63 4.14 -12.82
CA VAL A 123 9.64 3.58 -13.75
C VAL A 123 10.08 3.86 -15.17
N LYS A 124 10.17 2.80 -15.99
CA LYS A 124 10.47 2.85 -17.42
C LYS A 124 9.19 2.58 -18.22
N ASN A 125 8.82 3.49 -19.11
CA ASN A 125 7.81 3.24 -20.14
C ASN A 125 8.41 2.32 -21.21
N LEU A 126 7.84 1.11 -21.37
CA LEU A 126 8.38 0.12 -22.30
C LEU A 126 8.11 0.45 -23.78
N LYS A 127 7.15 1.32 -24.08
CA LYS A 127 6.87 1.75 -25.46
C LYS A 127 7.90 2.71 -26.03
N ASN A 128 8.50 3.56 -25.19
CA ASN A 128 9.38 4.65 -25.65
C ASN A 128 10.72 4.76 -24.90
N GLY A 129 10.98 3.84 -23.96
CA GLY A 129 12.23 3.78 -23.20
C GLY A 129 12.42 4.85 -22.13
N ARG A 130 11.52 5.84 -22.03
CA ARG A 130 11.65 6.95 -21.07
C ARG A 130 11.52 6.47 -19.63
N LYS A 131 12.21 7.15 -18.72
CA LYS A 131 12.22 6.83 -17.29
C LYS A 131 11.85 8.03 -16.42
N VAL A 132 11.30 7.75 -15.25
CA VAL A 132 11.05 8.74 -14.19
C VAL A 132 11.19 8.09 -12.82
N VAL A 133 11.70 8.82 -11.84
CA VAL A 133 11.71 8.38 -10.44
C VAL A 133 10.47 8.94 -9.75
N VAL A 134 9.74 8.09 -9.02
CA VAL A 134 8.53 8.45 -8.28
C VAL A 134 8.55 7.88 -6.86
N GLU A 135 7.85 8.54 -5.95
CA GLU A 135 7.60 8.07 -4.58
C GLU A 135 6.20 7.45 -4.46
N VAL A 136 6.12 6.26 -3.85
CA VAL A 136 4.84 5.62 -3.52
C VAL A 136 4.22 6.32 -2.31
N VAL A 137 3.13 7.03 -2.53
CA VAL A 137 2.45 7.84 -1.50
C VAL A 137 0.97 7.47 -1.33
N ASP A 138 0.43 6.66 -2.24
CA ASP A 138 -1.00 6.34 -2.24
C ASP A 138 -1.30 4.86 -2.49
N ARG A 139 -2.57 4.47 -2.31
CA ARG A 139 -3.09 3.12 -2.54
C ARG A 139 -3.96 3.04 -3.79
N GLY A 140 -3.92 1.89 -4.43
CA GLY A 140 -4.50 1.65 -5.75
C GLY A 140 -3.39 1.29 -6.74
N PRO A 141 -3.70 1.07 -8.03
CA PRO A 141 -5.04 0.97 -8.61
C PRO A 141 -5.83 -0.23 -8.09
N PHE A 142 -7.15 -0.08 -7.99
CA PHE A 142 -8.09 -1.18 -7.66
C PHE A 142 -8.74 -1.79 -8.91
N VAL A 143 -8.23 -1.45 -10.09
CA VAL A 143 -8.65 -2.01 -11.37
C VAL A 143 -7.78 -3.22 -11.69
N LYS A 144 -8.42 -4.30 -12.17
CA LYS A 144 -7.72 -5.53 -12.58
C LYS A 144 -6.64 -5.20 -13.63
N ASN A 145 -5.53 -5.95 -13.58
CA ASN A 145 -4.37 -5.84 -14.48
C ASN A 145 -3.59 -4.52 -14.42
N ARG A 146 -3.97 -3.58 -13.55
CA ARG A 146 -3.24 -2.34 -13.32
C ARG A 146 -2.41 -2.44 -12.04
N HIS A 147 -1.17 -1.97 -12.09
CA HIS A 147 -0.19 -2.17 -11.02
C HIS A 147 0.24 -0.85 -10.40
N LEU A 148 0.27 0.23 -11.19
CA LEU A 148 0.71 1.54 -10.76
C LEU A 148 -0.26 2.60 -11.31
N ASP A 149 -0.60 3.59 -10.51
CA ASP A 149 -1.18 4.84 -11.02
C ASP A 149 -0.19 5.96 -10.73
N LEU A 150 0.20 6.69 -11.77
CA LEU A 150 1.21 7.75 -11.70
C LEU A 150 0.54 9.12 -11.57
N SER A 151 1.20 10.07 -10.91
CA SER A 151 0.77 11.46 -10.97
C SER A 151 0.86 12.00 -12.41
N TYR A 152 0.05 13.01 -12.72
CA TYR A 152 0.13 13.73 -14.00
C TYR A 152 1.56 14.19 -14.35
N GLY A 153 2.34 14.69 -13.39
CA GLY A 153 3.72 15.10 -13.58
C GLY A 153 4.64 13.95 -14.02
N ALA A 154 4.51 12.78 -13.41
CA ALA A 154 5.26 11.59 -13.79
C ALA A 154 4.82 11.06 -15.16
N ALA A 155 3.51 11.02 -15.42
CA ALA A 155 2.95 10.60 -16.69
C ALA A 155 3.38 11.50 -17.86
N LYS A 156 3.46 12.82 -17.63
CA LYS A 156 3.99 13.78 -18.61
C LYS A 156 5.44 13.50 -18.95
N LYS A 157 6.30 13.22 -17.96
CA LYS A 157 7.72 12.86 -18.18
C LYS A 157 7.87 11.56 -18.98
N LEU A 158 7.02 10.56 -18.72
CA LEU A 158 6.99 9.29 -19.46
C LEU A 158 6.34 9.37 -20.85
N LYS A 159 5.81 10.53 -21.25
CA LYS A 159 5.01 10.70 -22.48
C LYS A 159 3.87 9.67 -22.58
N MET A 160 3.11 9.45 -21.49
CA MET A 160 1.99 8.50 -21.48
C MET A 160 0.60 9.15 -21.36
N ILE A 161 0.52 10.48 -21.39
CA ILE A 161 -0.76 11.20 -21.19
C ILE A 161 -1.80 10.79 -22.24
N ARG A 162 -1.42 10.74 -23.52
CA ARG A 162 -2.32 10.37 -24.62
C ARG A 162 -2.68 8.89 -24.61
N ASP A 163 -1.71 8.03 -24.29
CA ASP A 163 -1.92 6.58 -24.19
C ASP A 163 -2.88 6.19 -23.05
N GLY A 164 -2.90 6.98 -21.98
CA GLY A 164 -3.67 6.70 -20.76
C GLY A 164 -3.06 5.58 -19.92
N VAL A 165 -2.82 4.42 -20.55
CA VAL A 165 -2.24 3.22 -19.94
C VAL A 165 -1.05 2.73 -20.77
N ILE A 166 0.05 2.39 -20.09
CA ILE A 166 1.26 1.87 -20.74
C ILE A 166 1.79 0.61 -20.04
N PRO A 167 2.46 -0.29 -20.77
CA PRO A 167 3.33 -1.28 -20.15
C PRO A 167 4.57 -0.60 -19.56
N PHE A 168 4.97 -1.01 -18.36
CA PHE A 168 6.15 -0.49 -17.67
C PHE A 168 7.01 -1.59 -17.06
N GLU A 169 8.27 -1.24 -16.81
CA GLU A 169 9.14 -1.92 -15.84
C GLU A 169 9.53 -0.91 -14.76
N ALA A 170 9.44 -1.30 -13.49
CA ALA A 170 9.94 -0.50 -12.38
C ALA A 170 11.11 -1.18 -11.70
N ARG A 171 12.13 -0.40 -11.35
CA ARG A 171 13.21 -0.77 -10.44
C ARG A 171 13.01 -0.08 -9.10
N VAL A 172 13.05 -0.84 -8.01
CA VAL A 172 13.00 -0.26 -6.67
C VAL A 172 14.38 0.28 -6.31
N LEU A 173 14.46 1.59 -6.09
CA LEU A 173 15.68 2.28 -5.66
C LEU A 173 15.82 2.27 -4.14
N ARG A 174 14.70 2.39 -3.43
CA ARG A 174 14.62 2.31 -1.97
C ARG A 174 13.26 1.76 -1.56
N CYS A 175 13.25 0.86 -0.57
CA CYS A 175 12.02 0.28 -0.03
C CYS A 175 11.55 1.01 1.22
N GLY A 176 10.38 1.63 1.15
CA GLY A 176 9.82 2.41 2.26
C GLY A 176 10.62 3.66 2.64
N ARG A 177 10.10 4.38 3.64
CA ARG A 177 10.79 5.40 4.43
C ARG A 177 10.74 4.97 5.90
#